data_AF-A0A0H3HYD0-F1
#
_entry.id   AF-A0A0H3HYD0-F1
#
_cell.length_a   1.000
_cell.length_b   1.000
_cell.length_c   1.000
_cell.angle_alpha   90.00
_cell.angle_beta   90.00
_cell.angle_gamma   90.00
#
_symmetry.space_group_name_H-M   'P 1'
#
loop_
_entity.id
_entity.type
_entity.pdbx_description
1 polymer ?
#
loop_
_entity_poly.entity_id
_entity_poly.type
_entity_poly.pdbx_seq_one_letter_code
_entity_poly.pdbx_strand_id
1 'polypeptide(L)'
;MILGIKNRTENWTTVGHLFDLRNNKLIRHLMGRNSDDSAPFDDGSEARLELFWYGYRDYIFGKNITLNTVKIDAIYERFLRLFPNLQENVLSFMDEERKYLRVEKSVNYSLERENAPLSLFHNIRNTEIDIVIETRRKLYIGEVKDSQKFGANGNLFLPHQLLRQYVTARILVDELGKDLDIVPFIISNNKETEKSGQIKLMNKLNYLNMKNVFTWSDIDNCKCLPVHNNREYLHVDL
;
A
#
# COMPACT_ATOMS: atom_id res chain seq x y z
N MET A 1 1.06 -4.00 15.16
CA MET A 1 2.37 -3.52 14.69
C MET A 1 2.62 -4.11 13.32
N ILE A 2 2.61 -3.28 12.29
CA ILE A 2 2.90 -3.69 10.91
C ILE A 2 4.40 -3.54 10.65
N LEU A 3 5.04 -4.57 10.09
CA LEU A 3 6.48 -4.61 9.76
C LEU A 3 7.43 -4.36 10.94
N GLY A 4 6.97 -4.52 12.18
CA GLY A 4 7.73 -4.14 13.37
C GLY A 4 7.79 -2.63 13.63
N ILE A 5 6.90 -1.84 13.00
CA ILE A 5 6.79 -0.39 13.17
C ILE A 5 5.52 -0.06 13.96
N LYS A 6 5.66 0.68 15.06
CA LYS A 6 4.52 1.14 15.87
C LYS A 6 3.79 2.27 15.13
N ASN A 7 2.52 2.07 14.77
CA ASN A 7 1.67 3.14 14.27
C ASN A 7 1.42 4.21 15.36
N ARG A 8 1.66 5.47 15.01
CA ARG A 8 1.54 6.62 15.92
C ARG A 8 0.33 7.50 15.63
N THR A 9 -0.51 7.16 14.67
CA THR A 9 -1.69 7.94 14.32
C THR A 9 -2.77 7.79 15.40
N GLU A 10 -3.22 8.90 15.99
CA GLU A 10 -4.20 8.90 17.10
C GLU A 10 -5.54 8.28 16.69
N ASN A 11 -6.02 8.58 15.48
CA ASN A 11 -7.27 8.05 14.93
C ASN A 11 -7.31 6.51 14.90
N TRP A 12 -6.17 5.85 14.68
CA TRP A 12 -6.09 4.39 14.72
C TRP A 12 -6.35 3.83 16.13
N THR A 13 -5.81 4.48 17.16
CA THR A 13 -5.97 4.03 18.55
C THR A 13 -7.44 4.04 18.96
N THR A 14 -8.20 5.03 18.48
CA THR A 14 -9.63 5.16 18.75
C THR A 14 -10.50 4.22 17.90
N VAL A 15 -10.18 4.08 16.61
CA VAL A 15 -11.02 3.33 15.65
C VAL A 15 -10.75 1.82 15.68
N GLY A 16 -9.54 1.39 16.04
CA GLY A 16 -9.15 -0.02 16.06
C GLY A 16 -10.07 -0.89 16.92
N HIS A 17 -10.45 -0.39 18.10
CA HIS A 17 -11.36 -1.08 19.02
C HIS A 17 -12.81 -1.26 18.51
N LEU A 18 -13.22 -0.51 17.48
CA LEU A 18 -14.59 -0.53 16.96
C LEU A 18 -14.74 -1.42 15.70
N PHE A 19 -13.65 -1.94 15.13
CA PHE A 19 -13.64 -2.54 13.79
C PHE A 19 -13.42 -4.06 13.72
N ASP A 20 -13.28 -4.76 14.85
CA ASP A 20 -12.79 -6.14 14.91
C ASP A 20 -13.49 -7.17 14.00
N LEU A 21 -14.83 -7.13 13.87
CA LEU A 21 -15.56 -8.11 13.05
C LEU A 21 -15.44 -7.88 11.54
N ARG A 22 -15.39 -6.61 11.10
CA ARG A 22 -15.23 -6.28 9.67
C ARG A 22 -13.80 -6.55 9.19
N ASN A 23 -12.82 -6.43 10.08
CA ASN A 23 -11.41 -6.71 9.81
C ASN A 23 -11.18 -8.17 9.36
N ASN A 24 -11.76 -9.14 10.09
CA ASN A 24 -11.58 -10.56 9.77
C ASN A 24 -12.16 -10.97 8.41
N LYS A 25 -13.32 -10.40 8.02
CA LYS A 25 -13.89 -10.64 6.69
C LYS A 25 -13.00 -10.08 5.59
N LEU A 26 -12.51 -8.85 5.75
CA LEU A 26 -11.61 -8.21 4.79
C LEU A 26 -10.31 -9.02 4.63
N ILE A 27 -9.67 -9.42 5.73
CA ILE A 27 -8.45 -10.23 5.73
C ILE A 27 -8.68 -11.52 4.95
N ARG A 28 -9.71 -12.30 5.30
CA ARG A 28 -10.02 -13.57 4.61
C ARG A 28 -10.35 -13.38 3.14
N HIS A 29 -11.09 -12.32 2.81
CA HIS A 29 -11.43 -11.97 1.45
C HIS A 29 -10.17 -11.72 0.60
N LEU A 30 -9.24 -10.90 1.12
CA LEU A 30 -7.99 -10.58 0.45
C LEU A 30 -7.05 -11.77 0.35
N MET A 31 -6.90 -12.55 1.43
CA MET A 31 -6.07 -13.76 1.44
C MET A 31 -6.60 -14.78 0.43
N GLY A 32 -7.90 -15.08 0.47
CA GLY A 32 -8.54 -16.00 -0.48
C GLY A 32 -8.42 -15.55 -1.94
N ARG A 33 -8.70 -14.27 -2.25
CA ARG A 33 -8.57 -13.73 -3.62
C ARG A 33 -7.14 -13.74 -4.15
N ASN A 34 -6.16 -13.67 -3.27
CA ASN A 34 -4.75 -13.60 -3.63
C ASN A 34 -3.99 -14.89 -3.36
N SER A 35 -4.71 -15.99 -3.08
CA SER A 35 -4.14 -17.29 -2.74
C SER A 35 -3.02 -17.17 -1.71
N ASP A 36 -3.22 -16.30 -0.71
CA ASP A 36 -2.26 -16.11 0.38
C ASP A 36 -2.53 -17.15 1.46
N ASP A 37 -1.70 -18.19 1.44
CA ASP A 37 -1.67 -19.31 2.38
C ASP A 37 -0.61 -19.13 3.46
N SER A 38 -0.19 -17.88 3.71
CA SER A 38 0.79 -17.52 4.74
C SER A 38 0.51 -18.22 6.07
N ALA A 39 1.54 -18.85 6.64
CA ALA A 39 1.44 -19.41 7.97
C ALA A 39 1.12 -18.29 8.99
N PRO A 40 0.31 -18.57 10.03
CA PRO A 40 0.05 -17.63 11.10
C PRO A 40 1.34 -17.13 11.76
N PHE A 41 1.32 -15.93 12.33
CA PHE A 41 2.38 -15.41 13.19
C PHE A 41 2.55 -16.28 14.45
N ASP A 42 3.64 -16.08 15.19
CA ASP A 42 3.96 -16.88 16.38
C ASP A 42 2.93 -16.70 17.51
N ASP A 43 2.19 -15.59 17.49
CA ASP A 43 1.06 -15.29 18.37
C ASP A 43 -0.26 -15.97 17.93
N GLY A 44 -0.23 -16.77 16.86
CA GLY A 44 -1.38 -17.46 16.29
C GLY A 44 -2.25 -16.61 15.36
N SER A 45 -1.97 -15.31 15.19
CA SER A 45 -2.73 -14.45 14.28
C SER A 45 -2.43 -14.76 12.81
N GLU A 46 -3.47 -14.86 11.97
CA GLU A 46 -3.29 -15.09 10.51
C GLU A 46 -2.75 -13.83 9.80
N ALA A 47 -3.13 -12.65 10.29
CA ALA A 47 -2.71 -11.36 9.76
C ALA A 47 -2.75 -10.28 10.84
N ARG A 48 -2.02 -9.20 10.62
CA ARG A 48 -2.07 -7.97 11.44
C ARG A 48 -2.67 -6.85 10.62
N LEU A 49 -3.55 -6.04 11.20
CA LEU A 49 -4.19 -4.90 10.53
C LEU A 49 -3.93 -3.61 11.30
N GLU A 50 -3.61 -2.54 10.58
CA GLU A 50 -3.58 -1.16 11.10
C GLU A 50 -4.25 -0.20 10.11
N LEU A 51 -4.83 0.89 10.63
CA LEU A 51 -5.43 1.95 9.82
C LEU A 51 -4.59 3.24 9.84
N PHE A 52 -4.76 4.09 8.83
CA PHE A 52 -4.14 5.43 8.74
C PHE A 52 -2.62 5.40 8.99
N TRP A 53 -1.95 4.48 8.29
CA TRP A 53 -0.56 4.12 8.52
C TRP A 53 0.38 4.97 7.68
N TYR A 54 1.30 5.68 8.34
CA TYR A 54 2.32 6.50 7.69
C TYR A 54 3.67 5.80 7.52
N GLY A 55 3.76 4.51 7.87
CA GLY A 55 4.89 3.60 7.69
C GLY A 55 6.27 4.22 7.86
N TYR A 56 6.79 4.83 6.79
CA TYR A 56 8.08 5.46 6.75
C TYR A 56 8.25 6.56 7.81
N ARG A 57 7.22 7.40 8.07
CA ARG A 57 7.23 8.42 9.13
C ARG A 57 7.50 7.81 10.50
N ASP A 58 6.83 6.70 10.79
CA ASP A 58 6.83 6.06 12.10
C ASP A 58 8.08 5.19 12.26
N TYR A 59 8.59 4.62 11.15
CA TYR A 59 9.89 3.97 11.08
C TYR A 59 11.03 4.92 11.43
N ILE A 60 11.14 6.08 10.76
CA ILE A 60 12.22 7.04 11.04
C ILE A 60 12.13 7.56 12.49
N PHE A 61 10.90 7.79 12.98
CA PHE A 61 10.70 8.20 14.37
C PHE A 61 11.16 7.12 15.35
N GLY A 62 10.76 5.87 15.14
CA GLY A 62 11.17 4.74 15.99
C GLY A 62 12.67 4.46 15.96
N LYS A 63 13.37 4.90 14.91
CA LYS A 63 14.83 4.81 14.78
C LYS A 63 15.58 6.08 15.23
N ASN A 64 14.88 7.10 15.74
CA ASN A 64 15.44 8.41 16.07
C ASN A 64 16.19 9.07 14.90
N ILE A 65 15.73 8.84 13.68
CA ILE A 65 16.29 9.43 12.46
C ILE A 65 15.66 10.82 12.25
N THR A 66 16.50 11.83 12.13
CA THR A 66 16.11 13.23 11.85
C THR A 66 16.38 13.60 10.39
N LEU A 67 15.91 14.78 9.96
CA LEU A 67 16.25 15.33 8.63
C LEU A 67 17.77 15.49 8.42
N ASN A 68 18.54 15.67 9.50
CA ASN A 68 19.98 15.85 9.43
C ASN A 68 20.74 14.51 9.36
N THR A 69 20.08 13.40 9.70
CA THR A 69 20.74 12.08 9.79
C THR A 69 20.18 11.07 8.79
N VAL A 70 19.05 11.38 8.13
CA VAL A 70 18.48 10.53 7.09
C VAL A 70 19.36 10.52 5.85
N LYS A 71 19.61 9.33 5.30
CA LYS A 71 20.38 9.16 4.06
C LYS A 71 19.45 9.33 2.86
N ILE A 72 19.10 10.58 2.53
CA ILE A 72 18.16 10.91 1.44
C ILE A 72 18.63 10.30 0.12
N ASP A 73 19.92 10.40 -0.19
CA ASP A 73 20.46 9.87 -1.44
C ASP A 73 20.32 8.35 -1.54
N ALA A 74 20.54 7.63 -0.44
CA ALA A 74 20.34 6.17 -0.41
C ALA A 74 18.87 5.78 -0.65
N ILE A 75 17.91 6.59 -0.18
CA ILE A 75 16.47 6.39 -0.46
C ILE A 75 16.19 6.64 -1.94
N TYR A 76 16.79 7.67 -2.51
CA TYR A 76 16.64 8.02 -3.92
C TYR A 76 17.25 6.97 -4.85
N GLU A 77 18.48 6.50 -4.57
CA GLU A 77 19.12 5.38 -5.26
C GLU A 77 18.27 4.11 -5.21
N ARG A 78 17.69 3.80 -4.03
CA ARG A 78 16.75 2.68 -3.88
C ARG A 78 15.52 2.86 -4.76
N PHE A 79 14.95 4.06 -4.82
CA PHE A 79 13.83 4.37 -5.71
C PHE A 79 14.19 4.13 -7.17
N LEU A 80 15.32 4.66 -7.64
CA LEU A 80 15.79 4.44 -9.02
C LEU A 80 15.97 2.95 -9.34
N ARG A 81 16.54 2.17 -8.41
CA ARG A 81 16.70 0.72 -8.57
C ARG A 81 15.38 -0.03 -8.62
N LEU A 82 14.41 0.32 -7.77
CA LEU A 82 13.12 -0.37 -7.69
C LEU A 82 12.15 0.06 -8.79
N PHE A 83 12.32 1.26 -9.34
CA PHE A 83 11.38 1.91 -10.26
C PHE A 83 12.08 2.53 -11.48
N PRO A 84 12.95 1.79 -12.20
CA PRO A 84 13.86 2.37 -13.19
C PRO A 84 13.15 3.05 -14.37
N ASN A 85 11.95 2.60 -14.73
CA ASN A 85 11.19 3.11 -15.88
C ASN A 85 9.89 3.82 -15.46
N LEU A 86 9.74 4.19 -14.18
CA LEU A 86 8.46 4.70 -13.70
C LEU A 86 8.10 6.04 -14.33
N GLN A 87 9.07 6.93 -14.53
CA GLN A 87 8.83 8.23 -15.15
C GLN A 87 8.31 8.04 -16.58
N GLU A 88 9.02 7.27 -17.40
CA GLU A 88 8.65 7.02 -18.80
C GLU A 88 7.27 6.36 -18.90
N ASN A 89 7.00 5.35 -18.06
CA ASN A 89 5.72 4.63 -18.08
C ASN A 89 4.54 5.54 -17.70
N VAL A 90 4.72 6.43 -16.72
CA VAL A 90 3.69 7.39 -16.32
C VAL A 90 3.45 8.43 -17.41
N LEU A 91 4.52 8.96 -18.02
CA LEU A 91 4.41 9.94 -19.11
C LEU A 91 3.76 9.33 -20.36
N SER A 92 4.13 8.11 -20.74
CA SER A 92 3.52 7.39 -21.85
C SER A 92 2.02 7.13 -21.60
N PHE A 93 1.64 6.70 -20.39
CA PHE A 93 0.23 6.57 -20.04
C PHE A 93 -0.50 7.90 -20.09
N MET A 94 0.14 8.99 -19.60
CA MET A 94 -0.44 10.32 -19.72
C MET A 94 -0.72 10.65 -21.18
N ASP A 95 0.18 10.39 -22.12
CA ASP A 95 -0.07 10.69 -23.55
C ASP A 95 -1.21 9.88 -24.17
N GLU A 96 -1.33 8.58 -23.87
CA GLU A 96 -2.42 7.72 -24.33
C GLU A 96 -3.78 8.12 -23.73
N GLU A 97 -3.76 8.57 -22.47
CA GLU A 97 -4.93 8.65 -21.60
C GLU A 97 -5.03 10.02 -20.89
N ARG A 98 -4.54 11.11 -21.52
CA ARG A 98 -4.38 12.48 -20.94
C ARG A 98 -5.60 12.98 -20.16
N LYS A 99 -6.79 12.57 -20.58
CA LYS A 99 -8.06 12.93 -19.93
C LYS A 99 -8.25 12.40 -18.51
N TYR A 100 -7.42 11.45 -18.04
CA TYR A 100 -7.67 10.72 -16.80
C TYR A 100 -6.73 11.06 -15.62
N LEU A 101 -5.56 11.66 -15.86
CA LEU A 101 -4.63 12.09 -14.78
C LEU A 101 -4.52 13.61 -14.74
N ARG A 102 -5.09 14.24 -13.70
CA ARG A 102 -5.33 15.70 -13.62
C ARG A 102 -4.13 16.54 -13.15
N VAL A 103 -2.89 16.12 -13.40
CA VAL A 103 -1.72 16.83 -12.88
C VAL A 103 -0.75 17.20 -14.01
N GLU A 104 -0.86 18.46 -14.44
CA GLU A 104 -0.11 19.06 -15.54
C GLU A 104 1.07 19.90 -15.03
N LYS A 105 2.05 19.26 -14.38
CA LYS A 105 3.38 19.87 -14.28
C LYS A 105 4.40 18.89 -14.85
N SER A 106 5.04 19.28 -15.95
CA SER A 106 6.11 18.53 -16.62
C SER A 106 7.28 18.17 -15.69
N VAL A 107 7.41 18.88 -14.56
CA VAL A 107 8.44 18.67 -13.55
C VAL A 107 8.13 17.56 -12.53
N ASN A 108 6.90 17.05 -12.48
CA ASN A 108 6.59 15.90 -11.63
C ASN A 108 7.18 14.64 -12.26
N TYR A 109 7.60 13.69 -11.42
CA TYR A 109 8.37 12.50 -11.83
C TYR A 109 9.75 12.75 -12.44
N SER A 110 10.12 14.01 -12.78
CA SER A 110 11.42 14.32 -13.39
C SER A 110 12.58 13.97 -12.46
N LEU A 111 13.40 13.02 -12.91
CA LEU A 111 14.63 12.60 -12.22
C LEU A 111 15.75 13.66 -12.30
N GLU A 112 15.68 14.60 -13.24
CA GLU A 112 16.75 15.57 -13.52
C GLU A 112 16.75 16.79 -12.59
N ARG A 113 15.77 16.90 -11.70
CA ARG A 113 15.67 18.03 -10.78
C ARG A 113 16.66 17.91 -9.64
N GLU A 114 17.41 18.99 -9.37
CA GLU A 114 18.34 19.07 -8.24
C GLU A 114 17.67 18.71 -6.89
N ASN A 115 16.40 19.11 -6.70
CA ASN A 115 15.64 18.78 -5.49
C ASN A 115 14.82 17.49 -5.56
N ALA A 116 15.02 16.62 -6.55
CA ALA A 116 14.29 15.35 -6.68
C ALA A 116 14.46 14.44 -5.46
N PRO A 117 15.68 14.21 -4.92
CA PRO A 117 15.87 13.32 -3.76
C PRO A 117 15.08 13.78 -2.53
N LEU A 118 15.16 15.07 -2.20
CA LEU A 118 14.45 15.67 -1.07
C LEU A 118 12.93 15.65 -1.28
N SER A 119 12.47 15.96 -2.50
CA SER A 119 11.04 15.94 -2.84
C SER A 119 10.43 14.55 -2.74
N LEU A 120 11.15 13.53 -3.21
CA LEU A 120 10.77 12.12 -3.08
C LEU A 120 10.73 11.72 -1.60
N PHE A 121 11.75 12.07 -0.82
CA PHE A 121 11.78 11.78 0.61
C PHE A 121 10.56 12.36 1.33
N HIS A 122 10.20 13.62 1.06
CA HIS A 122 8.99 14.22 1.63
C HIS A 122 7.70 13.53 1.17
N ASN A 123 7.65 13.02 -0.07
CA ASN A 123 6.52 12.23 -0.54
C ASN A 123 6.37 10.94 0.26
N ILE A 124 7.44 10.16 0.37
CA ILE A 124 7.47 8.88 1.07
C ILE A 124 7.13 9.07 2.57
N ARG A 125 7.81 10.02 3.22
CA ARG A 125 7.63 10.29 4.66
C ARG A 125 6.20 10.71 5.01
N ASN A 126 5.52 11.44 4.14
CA ASN A 126 4.22 12.05 4.45
C ASN A 126 3.05 11.31 3.79
N THR A 127 3.26 10.09 3.29
CA THR A 127 2.19 9.29 2.68
C THR A 127 1.50 8.44 3.73
N GLU A 128 0.18 8.63 3.84
CA GLU A 128 -0.72 7.79 4.61
C GLU A 128 -1.30 6.67 3.74
N ILE A 129 -1.51 5.50 4.34
CA ILE A 129 -2.24 4.37 3.77
C ILE A 129 -3.42 4.07 4.67
N ASP A 130 -4.65 4.07 4.12
CA ASP A 130 -5.89 3.96 4.91
C ASP A 130 -5.96 2.64 5.67
N ILE A 131 -5.63 1.52 5.02
CA ILE A 131 -5.63 0.18 5.59
C ILE A 131 -4.34 -0.53 5.23
N VAL A 132 -3.67 -1.13 6.20
CA VAL A 132 -2.51 -2.00 5.95
C VAL A 132 -2.73 -3.33 6.63
N ILE A 133 -2.55 -4.41 5.88
CA ILE A 133 -2.63 -5.78 6.41
C ILE A 133 -1.31 -6.49 6.13
N GLU A 134 -0.64 -6.97 7.17
CA GLU A 134 0.59 -7.76 7.08
C GLU A 134 0.25 -9.24 7.31
N THR A 135 0.67 -10.09 6.35
CA THR A 135 0.80 -11.54 6.53
C THR A 135 2.29 -11.89 6.50
N ARG A 136 2.65 -13.18 6.64
CA ARG A 136 4.07 -13.58 6.56
C ARG A 136 4.68 -13.40 5.18
N ARG A 137 3.89 -13.37 4.11
CA ARG A 137 4.37 -13.25 2.73
C ARG A 137 3.94 -11.98 2.01
N LYS A 138 2.90 -11.29 2.50
CA LYS A 138 2.30 -10.15 1.80
C LYS A 138 2.09 -8.94 2.71
N LEU A 139 2.20 -7.77 2.09
CA LEU A 139 1.75 -6.51 2.67
C LEU A 139 0.65 -5.94 1.79
N TYR A 140 -0.59 -6.05 2.24
CA TYR A 140 -1.72 -5.45 1.57
C TYR A 140 -1.81 -3.98 1.93
N ILE A 141 -1.93 -3.12 0.93
CA ILE A 141 -2.08 -1.66 1.12
C ILE A 141 -3.38 -1.20 0.48
N GLY A 142 -4.26 -0.64 1.30
CA GLY A 142 -5.64 -0.35 0.98
C GLY A 142 -5.94 1.13 0.94
N GLU A 143 -6.74 1.53 -0.05
CA GLU A 143 -7.38 2.85 -0.11
C GLU A 143 -8.91 2.67 -0.07
N VAL A 144 -9.59 3.43 0.79
CA VAL A 144 -11.06 3.44 0.89
C VAL A 144 -11.62 4.70 0.24
N LYS A 145 -12.61 4.54 -0.65
CA LYS A 145 -13.21 5.66 -1.38
C LYS A 145 -14.73 5.63 -1.41
N ASP A 146 -15.32 6.70 -0.86
CA ASP A 146 -16.76 6.95 -1.00
C ASP A 146 -17.15 7.53 -2.36
N SER A 147 -16.20 8.13 -3.10
CA SER A 147 -16.41 8.75 -4.41
C SER A 147 -15.41 8.27 -5.47
N GLN A 148 -15.64 8.60 -6.74
CA GLN A 148 -14.83 8.12 -7.86
C GLN A 148 -13.43 8.76 -7.98
N LYS A 149 -13.15 9.83 -7.22
CA LYS A 149 -11.94 10.64 -7.42
C LYS A 149 -10.90 10.31 -6.36
N PHE A 150 -9.74 9.85 -6.81
CA PHE A 150 -8.54 9.72 -5.99
C PHE A 150 -7.83 11.07 -5.89
N GLY A 151 -7.18 11.30 -4.74
CA GLY A 151 -6.40 12.51 -4.51
C GLY A 151 -5.23 12.59 -5.50
N ALA A 152 -4.99 13.78 -6.03
CA ALA A 152 -3.78 14.09 -6.78
C ALA A 152 -3.28 15.48 -6.37
N ASN A 153 -1.98 15.63 -6.13
CA ASN A 153 -1.39 16.90 -5.73
C ASN A 153 -0.19 17.23 -6.61
N GLY A 154 -0.35 18.22 -7.49
CA GLY A 154 0.68 18.63 -8.44
C GLY A 154 1.91 19.29 -7.87
N ASN A 155 1.96 19.53 -6.55
CA ASN A 155 3.16 20.00 -5.87
C ASN A 155 4.06 18.85 -5.36
N LEU A 156 3.61 17.61 -5.50
CA LEU A 156 4.35 16.42 -5.07
C LEU A 156 5.17 15.82 -6.22
N PHE A 157 6.28 15.16 -5.87
CA PHE A 157 7.10 14.40 -6.82
C PHE A 157 6.31 13.23 -7.44
N LEU A 158 5.56 12.47 -6.63
CA LEU A 158 4.58 11.46 -7.00
C LEU A 158 3.16 12.01 -6.73
N PRO A 159 2.58 12.77 -7.68
CA PRO A 159 1.29 13.42 -7.49
C PRO A 159 0.13 12.44 -7.26
N HIS A 160 0.17 11.24 -7.85
CA HIS A 160 -0.90 10.26 -7.78
C HIS A 160 -0.84 9.44 -6.48
N GLN A 161 -1.91 9.49 -5.68
CA GLN A 161 -1.97 8.89 -4.34
C GLN A 161 -1.69 7.39 -4.36
N LEU A 162 -2.34 6.61 -5.23
CA LEU A 162 -2.19 5.16 -5.26
C LEU A 162 -0.75 4.74 -5.59
N LEU A 163 -0.14 5.42 -6.57
CA LEU A 163 1.26 5.19 -6.94
C LEU A 163 2.20 5.55 -5.80
N ARG A 164 1.96 6.68 -5.13
CA ARG A 164 2.78 7.13 -4.01
C ARG A 164 2.72 6.17 -2.82
N GLN A 165 1.55 5.61 -2.52
CA GLN A 165 1.39 4.57 -1.48
C GLN A 165 2.18 3.30 -1.83
N TYR A 166 2.07 2.82 -3.08
CA TYR A 166 2.81 1.65 -3.55
C TYR A 166 4.33 1.85 -3.48
N VAL A 167 4.83 2.98 -4.00
CA VAL A 167 6.26 3.32 -3.94
C VAL A 167 6.74 3.39 -2.49
N THR A 168 5.97 4.03 -1.60
CA THR A 168 6.29 4.15 -0.17
C THR A 168 6.41 2.78 0.48
N ALA A 169 5.41 1.90 0.28
CA ALA A 169 5.41 0.56 0.85
C ALA A 169 6.57 -0.30 0.32
N ARG A 170 6.84 -0.25 -0.99
CA ARG A 170 7.91 -1.04 -1.60
C ARG A 170 9.30 -0.60 -1.15
N ILE A 171 9.54 0.71 -1.06
CA ILE A 171 10.80 1.26 -0.53
C ILE A 171 11.01 0.83 0.92
N LEU A 172 9.96 0.88 1.74
CA LEU A 172 10.07 0.53 3.15
C LEU A 172 10.31 -0.97 3.36
N VAL A 173 9.62 -1.84 2.62
CA VAL A 173 9.86 -3.30 2.69
C VAL A 173 11.28 -3.65 2.27
N ASP A 174 11.79 -3.05 1.20
CA ASP A 174 13.18 -3.22 0.76
C ASP A 174 14.17 -2.67 1.79
N GLU A 175 13.90 -1.51 2.40
CA GLU A 175 14.76 -0.94 3.45
C GLU A 175 14.85 -1.83 4.70
N LEU A 176 13.77 -2.53 5.03
CA LEU A 176 13.73 -3.48 6.15
C LEU A 176 14.33 -4.85 5.81
N GLY A 177 14.76 -5.06 4.55
CA GLY A 177 15.26 -6.35 4.09
C GLY A 177 14.19 -7.46 4.15
N LYS A 178 12.91 -7.09 4.04
CA LYS A 178 11.79 -8.03 4.08
C LYS A 178 11.45 -8.51 2.67
N ASP A 179 11.21 -9.82 2.55
CA ASP A 179 10.70 -10.42 1.32
C ASP A 179 9.18 -10.53 1.40
N LEU A 180 8.50 -9.40 1.14
CA LEU A 180 7.04 -9.31 1.12
C LEU A 180 6.55 -8.81 -0.23
N ASP A 181 5.53 -9.49 -0.76
CA ASP A 181 4.77 -9.02 -1.91
C ASP A 181 3.85 -7.87 -1.49
N ILE A 182 3.99 -6.72 -2.15
CA ILE A 182 3.09 -5.59 -1.92
C ILE A 182 1.84 -5.78 -2.77
N VAL A 183 0.66 -5.83 -2.12
CA VAL A 183 -0.61 -6.04 -2.81
C VAL A 183 -1.55 -4.85 -2.59
N PRO A 184 -1.61 -3.90 -3.54
CA PRO A 184 -2.60 -2.85 -3.51
C PRO A 184 -4.02 -3.39 -3.63
N PHE A 185 -4.94 -2.80 -2.88
CA PHE A 185 -6.37 -3.03 -3.00
C PHE A 185 -7.15 -1.73 -2.78
N ILE A 186 -8.38 -1.71 -3.28
CA ILE A 186 -9.25 -0.54 -3.23
C ILE A 186 -10.64 -0.99 -2.83
N ILE A 187 -11.20 -0.33 -1.82
CA ILE A 187 -12.59 -0.51 -1.41
C ILE A 187 -13.38 0.74 -1.81
N SER A 188 -14.41 0.60 -2.62
CA SER A 188 -15.26 1.72 -3.00
C SER A 188 -16.75 1.46 -2.83
N ASN A 189 -17.53 2.54 -2.69
CA ASN A 189 -19.00 2.42 -2.70
C ASN A 189 -19.59 2.31 -4.11
N ASN A 190 -18.78 2.54 -5.15
CA ASN A 190 -19.20 2.55 -6.55
C ASN A 190 -18.16 1.86 -7.43
N LYS A 191 -18.60 0.95 -8.32
CA LYS A 191 -17.75 0.29 -9.32
C LYS A 191 -17.20 1.22 -10.38
N GLU A 192 -17.79 2.40 -10.58
CA GLU A 192 -17.24 3.42 -11.47
C GLU A 192 -15.84 3.90 -11.05
N THR A 193 -15.44 3.68 -9.79
CA THR A 193 -14.07 3.91 -9.32
C THR A 193 -13.04 3.16 -10.19
N GLU A 194 -13.36 1.98 -10.73
CA GLU A 194 -12.52 1.22 -11.67
C GLU A 194 -12.14 2.02 -12.93
N LYS A 195 -12.95 3.01 -13.32
CA LYS A 195 -12.70 3.85 -14.50
C LYS A 195 -11.73 5.00 -14.22
N SER A 196 -11.31 5.20 -12.97
CA SER A 196 -10.41 6.29 -12.59
C SER A 196 -9.03 6.15 -13.25
N GLY A 197 -8.41 7.27 -13.62
CA GLY A 197 -7.08 7.26 -14.25
C GLY A 197 -6.00 6.64 -13.37
N GLN A 198 -6.08 6.82 -12.05
CA GLN A 198 -5.10 6.24 -11.14
C GLN A 198 -5.21 4.71 -11.07
N ILE A 199 -6.42 4.14 -11.08
CA ILE A 199 -6.59 2.67 -11.14
C ILE A 199 -6.06 2.12 -12.46
N LYS A 200 -6.42 2.77 -13.57
CA LYS A 200 -5.95 2.35 -14.89
C LYS A 200 -4.43 2.42 -15.02
N LEU A 201 -3.82 3.49 -14.51
CA LEU A 201 -2.37 3.63 -14.44
C LEU A 201 -1.76 2.49 -13.62
N MET A 202 -2.25 2.26 -12.39
CA MET A 202 -1.73 1.22 -11.52
C MET A 202 -1.88 -0.19 -12.13
N ASN A 203 -2.97 -0.45 -12.86
CA ASN A 203 -3.18 -1.69 -13.59
C ASN A 203 -2.24 -1.80 -14.81
N LYS A 204 -2.06 -0.73 -15.60
CA LYS A 204 -1.10 -0.68 -16.72
C LYS A 204 0.34 -0.93 -16.26
N LEU A 205 0.70 -0.43 -15.08
CA LEU A 205 2.00 -0.65 -14.44
C LEU A 205 2.14 -2.06 -13.81
N ASN A 206 1.09 -2.89 -13.84
CA ASN A 206 1.00 -4.17 -13.13
C ASN A 206 1.21 -4.07 -11.60
N TYR A 207 0.95 -2.90 -11.01
CA TYR A 207 1.04 -2.69 -9.56
C TYR A 207 -0.28 -2.99 -8.85
N LEU A 208 -1.42 -2.86 -9.53
CA LEU A 208 -2.74 -3.20 -9.01
C LEU A 208 -3.38 -4.25 -9.90
N ASN A 209 -3.82 -5.36 -9.30
CA ASN A 209 -4.69 -6.31 -10.00
C ASN A 209 -6.16 -5.89 -9.84
N MET A 210 -6.91 -5.82 -10.93
CA MET A 210 -8.33 -5.41 -10.90
C MET A 210 -9.22 -6.29 -10.01
N LYS A 211 -8.83 -7.54 -9.73
CA LYS A 211 -9.55 -8.40 -8.75
C LYS A 211 -9.51 -7.83 -7.33
N ASN A 212 -8.58 -6.93 -7.04
CA ASN A 212 -8.41 -6.25 -5.76
C ASN A 212 -9.06 -4.86 -5.74
N VAL A 213 -9.91 -4.55 -6.73
CA VAL A 213 -10.82 -3.40 -6.69
C VAL A 213 -12.21 -3.95 -6.44
N PHE A 214 -12.80 -3.63 -5.28
CA PHE A 214 -14.08 -4.21 -4.86
C PHE A 214 -14.86 -3.24 -3.98
N THR A 215 -16.11 -3.59 -3.71
CA THR A 215 -17.03 -2.82 -2.85
C THR A 215 -17.16 -3.45 -1.47
N TRP A 216 -17.70 -2.71 -0.50
CA TRP A 216 -18.08 -3.27 0.79
C TRP A 216 -19.04 -4.46 0.65
N SER A 217 -19.98 -4.38 -0.30
CA SER A 217 -20.91 -5.48 -0.61
C SER A 217 -20.19 -6.75 -1.06
N ASP A 218 -19.06 -6.66 -1.79
CA ASP A 218 -18.29 -7.83 -2.20
C ASP A 218 -17.62 -8.52 -1.00
N ILE A 219 -17.24 -7.76 0.03
CA ILE A 219 -16.70 -8.27 1.29
C ILE A 219 -17.81 -8.91 2.12
N ASP A 220 -18.96 -8.25 2.21
CA ASP A 220 -20.10 -8.72 3.02
C ASP A 220 -20.70 -10.03 2.49
N ASN A 221 -20.76 -10.17 1.17
CA ASN A 221 -21.24 -11.37 0.48
C ASN A 221 -20.20 -12.50 0.40
N CYS A 222 -18.98 -12.26 0.89
CA CYS A 222 -17.93 -13.28 0.87
C CYS A 222 -18.29 -14.40 1.87
N LYS A 223 -18.64 -15.57 1.34
CA LYS A 223 -18.73 -16.82 2.11
C LYS A 223 -17.30 -17.24 2.49
N CYS A 224 -16.78 -16.65 3.55
CA CYS A 224 -15.43 -16.93 4.04
C CYS A 224 -15.37 -18.39 4.51
N LEU A 225 -14.84 -19.28 3.68
CA LEU A 225 -14.39 -20.60 4.15
C LEU A 225 -13.11 -20.42 4.99
N PRO A 226 -12.90 -21.21 6.05
CA PRO A 226 -11.65 -21.17 6.80
C PRO A 226 -10.47 -21.46 5.87
N VAL A 227 -9.44 -20.62 5.91
CA VAL A 227 -8.23 -20.76 5.06
C VAL A 227 -7.44 -22.04 5.44
N HIS A 228 -7.72 -22.63 6.61
CA HIS A 228 -6.94 -23.73 7.18
C HIS A 228 -7.75 -24.97 7.61
N ASN A 229 -8.78 -25.38 6.85
CA ASN A 229 -9.52 -26.61 7.19
C ASN A 229 -8.80 -27.95 6.86
N ASN A 230 -7.54 -27.93 6.38
CA ASN A 230 -6.82 -29.16 5.99
C ASN A 230 -5.59 -29.50 6.84
N ARG A 231 -5.46 -28.97 8.06
CA ARG A 231 -4.51 -29.51 9.04
C ARG A 231 -5.28 -30.23 10.14
N GLU A 232 -5.88 -31.35 9.78
CA GLU A 232 -6.21 -32.37 10.78
C GLU A 232 -4.91 -32.82 11.44
N TYR A 233 -4.84 -32.59 12.75
CA TYR A 233 -4.11 -33.35 13.75
C TYR A 233 -3.04 -34.34 13.23
N LEU A 234 -1.82 -33.86 13.07
CA LEU A 234 -0.64 -34.69 13.36
C LEU A 234 -0.10 -34.26 14.72
N HIS A 235 -0.82 -34.66 15.77
CA HIS A 235 -0.16 -35.05 17.00
C HIS A 235 0.75 -36.23 16.62
N VAL A 236 2.04 -35.96 16.49
CA VAL A 236 3.04 -37.01 16.68
C VAL A 236 3.57 -36.80 18.09
N ASP A 237 2.90 -37.45 19.03
CA ASP A 237 3.59 -37.89 20.23
C ASP A 237 4.55 -39.01 19.78
N LEU A 238 5.85 -38.75 19.92
CA LEU A 238 6.91 -39.63 20.42
C LEU A 238 8.26 -38.91 20.35
#